data_AF-A0A2V6VJ40-F1
#
_entry.id   AF-A0A2V6VJ40-F1
#
_cell.length_a   1.000
_cell.length_b   1.000
_cell.length_c   1.000
_cell.angle_alpha   90.00
_cell.angle_beta   90.00
_cell.angle_gamma   90.00
#
_symmetry.space_group_name_H-M   'P 1'
#
loop_
_entity.id
_entity.type
_entity.pdbx_description
1 polymer ?
#
loop_
_entity_poly.entity_id
_entity_poly.type
_entity_poly.pdbx_seq_one_letter_code
_entity_poly.pdbx_strand_id
1 'polypeptide(L)'
;MLKLTDTAQARDTGRFDRQADAFFEQFQSIQLLAVPRAYEFDGLVAFLGKFQSTRQTAFVPLVFAYNGEDTFRFLPSRTNKASFRIVTDWFAPSGAAPTETPSYCADADVKRATHRVSLVPSTWRPSALLLTGAPLDAKEPLSAVATRVKATIDRMKAALRVGDVDAFANDMTPEGGGRLKQWFATAPQNERDRYKTAFVDQQPFFVFDESPLLVVYVRTAQRDVQVLYFTVAPDKRLLWTNASHLTTSDEVFKQGPLFAAAGSTKPFSSLAIK
;
A
#
# COMPACT_ATOMS: atom_id res chain seq x y z
N MET A 1 29.06 4.54 2.94
CA MET A 1 27.92 5.45 3.23
C MET A 1 27.15 5.78 1.95
N LEU A 2 27.79 6.37 0.93
CA LEU A 2 27.18 6.77 -0.35
C LEU A 2 26.38 5.72 -1.16
N LYS A 3 26.66 4.42 -0.98
CA LYS A 3 25.93 3.34 -1.67
C LYS A 3 24.62 2.93 -0.98
N LEU A 4 24.38 3.40 0.25
CA LEU A 4 23.24 3.02 1.10
C LEU A 4 22.27 4.17 1.37
N THR A 5 22.62 5.37 0.92
CA THR A 5 21.74 6.53 0.84
C THR A 5 20.90 6.40 -0.42
N ASP A 6 19.65 6.89 -0.41
CA ASP A 6 18.88 7.07 -1.64
C ASP A 6 19.76 7.76 -2.70
N THR A 7 19.81 7.23 -3.92
CA THR A 7 20.64 7.79 -5.00
C THR A 7 20.39 9.29 -5.25
N ALA A 8 19.20 9.79 -4.92
CA ALA A 8 18.89 11.21 -4.98
C ALA A 8 19.56 12.04 -3.86
N GLN A 9 19.76 11.44 -2.67
CA GLN A 9 20.36 12.08 -1.49
C GLN A 9 21.86 11.79 -1.33
N ALA A 10 22.36 10.71 -1.94
CA ALA A 10 23.79 10.39 -2.03
C ALA A 10 24.59 11.49 -2.75
N ARG A 11 23.93 12.42 -3.46
CA ARG A 11 24.60 13.51 -4.17
C ARG A 11 25.11 14.65 -3.27
N ASP A 12 24.76 14.68 -1.98
CA ASP A 12 25.17 15.75 -1.04
C ASP A 12 25.59 15.20 0.34
N THR A 13 26.83 14.73 0.43
CA THR A 13 27.43 14.18 1.66
C THR A 13 27.54 15.21 2.78
N GLY A 14 27.80 16.48 2.46
CA GLY A 14 27.90 17.54 3.46
C GLY A 14 26.56 17.87 4.13
N ARG A 15 25.44 17.66 3.44
CA ARG A 15 24.10 17.74 4.05
C ARG A 15 23.81 16.53 4.96
N PHE A 16 24.25 15.34 4.57
CA PHE A 16 24.11 14.14 5.39
C PHE A 16 24.87 14.24 6.71
N ASP A 17 26.16 14.61 6.67
CA ASP A 17 27.01 14.70 7.86
C ASP A 17 26.46 15.74 8.83
N ARG A 18 26.08 16.93 8.34
CA ARG A 18 25.45 17.97 9.17
C ARG A 18 24.12 17.54 9.79
N GLN A 19 23.33 16.72 9.11
CA GLN A 19 22.08 16.20 9.67
C GLN A 19 22.31 15.11 10.70
N ALA A 20 23.29 14.23 10.47
CA ALA A 20 23.69 13.22 11.44
C ALA A 20 24.27 13.88 12.69
N ASP A 21 25.18 14.85 12.55
CA ASP A 21 25.79 15.57 13.66
C ASP A 21 24.74 16.35 14.46
N ALA A 22 23.85 17.11 13.78
CA ALA A 22 22.76 17.81 14.45
C ALA A 22 21.79 16.85 15.16
N PHE A 23 21.56 15.65 14.61
CA PHE A 23 20.79 14.61 15.27
C PHE A 23 21.53 14.10 16.51
N PHE A 24 22.81 13.72 16.41
CA PHE A 24 23.60 13.21 17.54
C PHE A 24 23.86 14.24 18.64
N GLU A 25 24.03 15.52 18.31
CA GLU A 25 24.08 16.60 19.30
C GLU A 25 22.77 16.71 20.09
N GLN A 26 21.60 16.48 19.45
CA GLN A 26 20.34 16.37 20.18
C GLN A 26 20.36 15.17 21.15
N PHE A 27 20.99 14.04 20.79
CA PHE A 27 21.13 12.86 21.66
C PHE A 27 21.89 13.15 22.96
N GLN A 28 22.85 14.07 22.94
CA GLN A 28 23.60 14.45 24.15
C GLN A 28 22.72 15.15 25.20
N SER A 29 21.57 15.70 24.79
CA SER A 29 20.63 16.44 25.63
C SER A 29 19.33 15.68 25.97
N ILE A 30 19.21 14.43 25.52
CA ILE A 30 18.01 13.60 25.71
C ILE A 30 18.37 12.23 26.29
N GLN A 31 17.54 11.75 27.20
CA GLN A 31 17.68 10.44 27.82
C GLN A 31 16.86 9.41 27.05
N LEU A 32 17.47 8.29 26.63
CA LEU A 32 16.71 7.12 26.18
C LEU A 32 16.03 6.48 27.39
N LEU A 33 14.70 6.47 27.41
CA LEU A 33 13.92 5.86 28.47
C LEU A 33 13.61 4.38 28.20
N ALA A 34 13.26 4.05 26.96
CA ALA A 34 12.86 2.70 26.57
C ALA A 34 12.94 2.52 25.04
N VAL A 35 13.01 1.27 24.59
CA VAL A 35 12.80 0.88 23.19
C VAL A 35 11.57 -0.02 23.12
N PRO A 36 10.35 0.56 23.08
CA PRO A 36 9.11 -0.22 23.10
C PRO A 36 8.92 -1.19 21.93
N ARG A 37 9.52 -0.91 20.76
CA ARG A 37 9.35 -1.74 19.55
C ARG A 37 10.64 -1.79 18.75
N ALA A 38 10.90 -2.94 18.13
CA ALA A 38 11.96 -3.15 17.17
C ALA A 38 11.47 -4.04 16.04
N TYR A 39 11.86 -3.74 14.81
CA TYR A 39 11.53 -4.55 13.63
C TYR A 39 12.76 -4.76 12.76
N GLU A 40 12.96 -5.99 12.30
CA GLU A 40 13.98 -6.37 11.33
C GLU A 40 13.32 -6.78 10.02
N PHE A 41 13.67 -6.13 8.91
CA PHE A 41 13.06 -6.40 7.60
C PHE A 41 13.87 -5.78 6.47
N ASP A 42 13.95 -6.44 5.31
CA ASP A 42 14.48 -5.88 4.05
C ASP A 42 15.83 -5.16 4.16
N GLY A 43 16.75 -5.75 4.93
CA GLY A 43 18.08 -5.19 5.16
C GLY A 43 18.07 -3.99 6.08
N LEU A 44 17.01 -3.79 6.87
CA LEU A 44 16.85 -2.73 7.86
C LEU A 44 16.58 -3.31 9.24
N VAL A 45 17.05 -2.58 10.24
CA VAL A 45 16.63 -2.72 11.64
C VAL A 45 16.12 -1.37 12.09
N ALA A 46 14.88 -1.32 12.55
CA ALA A 46 14.23 -0.09 13.00
C ALA A 46 13.79 -0.22 14.46
N PHE A 47 14.30 0.65 15.31
CA PHE A 47 13.96 0.73 16.74
C PHE A 47 13.11 1.96 16.99
N LEU A 48 11.97 1.80 17.67
CA LEU A 48 11.21 2.93 18.18
C LEU A 48 11.75 3.29 19.56
N GLY A 49 12.57 4.34 19.66
CA GLY A 49 13.09 4.80 20.94
C GLY A 49 12.15 5.82 21.58
N LYS A 50 11.89 5.68 22.89
CA LYS A 50 11.23 6.68 23.73
C LYS A 50 12.31 7.54 24.37
N PHE A 51 12.37 8.80 23.99
CA PHE A 51 13.37 9.76 24.47
C PHE A 51 12.72 10.82 25.34
N GLN A 52 13.39 11.18 26.43
CA GLN A 52 13.02 12.30 27.27
C GLN A 52 14.03 13.44 27.09
N SER A 53 13.52 14.60 26.70
CA SER A 53 14.23 15.87 26.81
C SER A 53 13.79 16.60 28.06
N THR A 54 14.46 17.71 28.39
CA THR A 54 14.06 18.60 29.50
C THR A 54 12.64 19.15 29.38
N ARG A 55 12.07 19.19 28.18
CA ARG A 55 10.75 19.79 27.91
C ARG A 55 9.65 18.78 27.61
N GLN A 56 9.99 17.59 27.12
CA GLN A 56 9.00 16.63 26.61
C GLN A 56 9.57 15.22 26.43
N THR A 57 8.67 14.24 26.38
CA THR A 57 8.96 12.89 25.90
C THR A 57 8.51 12.74 24.45
N ALA A 58 9.34 12.14 23.60
CA ALA A 58 9.04 11.88 22.20
C ALA A 58 9.41 10.43 21.81
N PHE A 59 8.70 9.90 20.81
CA PHE A 59 9.05 8.64 20.17
C PHE A 59 9.77 8.93 18.85
N VAL A 60 10.96 8.36 18.67
CA VAL A 60 11.80 8.59 17.50
C VAL A 60 12.23 7.24 16.91
N PRO A 61 11.95 6.97 15.62
CA PRO A 61 12.47 5.78 14.96
C PRO A 61 13.97 5.95 14.67
N LEU A 62 14.78 5.03 15.17
CA LEU A 62 16.19 4.85 14.84
C LEU A 62 16.32 3.72 13.82
N VAL A 63 16.91 4.01 12.66
CA VAL A 63 16.98 3.04 11.56
C VAL A 63 18.42 2.72 11.25
N PHE A 64 18.71 1.45 11.03
CA PHE A 64 20.03 0.95 10.66
C PHE A 64 19.89 0.08 9.42
N ALA A 65 20.82 0.22 8.47
CA ALA A 65 20.91 -0.66 7.30
C ALA A 65 21.96 -1.75 7.53
N TYR A 66 21.59 -2.97 7.14
CA TYR A 66 22.52 -4.09 7.02
C TYR A 66 23.59 -3.76 5.97
N ASN A 67 24.84 -4.01 6.32
CA ASN A 67 26.01 -3.69 5.49
C ASN A 67 26.87 -4.94 5.16
N GLY A 68 26.35 -6.15 5.40
CA GLY A 68 27.11 -7.40 5.27
C GLY A 68 27.83 -7.78 6.56
N GLU A 69 28.26 -9.05 6.67
CA GLU A 69 29.06 -9.57 7.79
C GLU A 69 28.45 -9.27 9.17
N ASP A 70 27.12 -9.32 9.26
CA ASP A 70 26.35 -9.01 10.49
C ASP A 70 26.57 -7.60 11.05
N THR A 71 27.06 -6.69 10.22
CA THR A 71 27.25 -5.27 10.58
C THR A 71 26.07 -4.40 10.15
N PHE A 72 25.74 -3.43 10.99
CA PHE A 72 24.69 -2.46 10.76
C PHE A 72 25.23 -1.03 10.83
N ARG A 73 24.75 -0.17 9.94
CA ARG A 73 25.13 1.25 9.91
C ARG A 73 23.90 2.12 10.10
N PHE A 74 24.02 3.14 10.95
CA PHE A 74 22.95 4.10 11.19
C PHE A 74 22.54 4.82 9.89
N LEU A 75 21.23 4.99 9.71
CA LEU A 75 20.61 5.69 8.59
C LEU A 75 19.91 6.97 9.10
N PRO A 76 20.59 8.14 9.05
CA PRO A 76 20.03 9.42 9.48
C PRO A 76 18.84 9.89 8.62
N SER A 77 18.86 9.60 7.33
CA SER A 77 17.78 9.94 6.39
C SER A 77 16.71 8.84 6.39
N ARG A 78 15.45 9.21 6.63
CA ARG A 78 14.30 8.29 6.51
C ARG A 78 14.31 7.67 5.11
N THR A 79 14.51 6.36 5.06
CA THR A 79 14.50 5.59 3.81
C THR A 79 13.12 5.67 3.15
N ASN A 80 13.08 5.73 1.82
CA ASN A 80 11.86 5.71 1.03
C ASN A 80 11.41 4.28 0.67
N LYS A 81 12.11 3.23 1.16
CA LYS A 81 11.72 1.84 0.96
C LYS A 81 10.26 1.65 1.37
N ALA A 82 9.45 1.07 0.48
CA ALA A 82 8.02 0.86 0.69
C ALA A 82 7.72 0.09 1.99
N SER A 83 8.52 -0.94 2.29
CA SER A 83 8.39 -1.71 3.54
C SER A 83 8.64 -0.88 4.79
N PHE A 84 9.60 0.04 4.76
CA PHE A 84 9.81 0.95 5.89
C PHE A 84 8.63 1.89 6.07
N ARG A 85 8.07 2.42 4.98
CA ARG A 85 6.90 3.32 5.03
C ARG A 85 5.64 2.60 5.55
N ILE A 86 5.49 1.31 5.24
CA ILE A 86 4.42 0.47 5.81
C ILE A 86 4.64 0.26 7.31
N VAL A 87 5.86 -0.10 7.73
CA VAL A 87 6.18 -0.35 9.14
C VAL A 87 6.13 0.94 9.97
N THR A 88 6.35 2.12 9.38
CA THR A 88 6.25 3.37 10.13
C THR A 88 4.87 3.64 10.71
N ASP A 89 3.80 3.15 10.08
CA ASP A 89 2.46 3.24 10.65
C ASP A 89 2.32 2.40 11.92
N TRP A 90 3.10 1.31 12.04
CA TRP A 90 3.16 0.50 13.26
C TRP A 90 3.98 1.17 14.38
N PHE A 91 4.75 2.20 14.07
CA PHE A 91 5.42 3.02 15.06
C PHE A 91 4.55 4.13 15.63
N ALA A 92 3.36 4.36 15.06
CA ALA A 92 2.43 5.33 15.61
C ALA A 92 2.06 4.93 17.05
N PRO A 93 2.18 5.83 18.03
CA PRO A 93 1.76 5.54 19.40
C PRO A 93 0.24 5.37 19.41
N SER A 94 -0.24 4.13 19.36
CA SER A 94 -1.63 3.85 19.70
C SER A 94 -1.84 4.23 21.16
N GLY A 95 -2.95 4.88 21.50
CA GLY A 95 -3.34 5.06 22.91
C GLY A 95 -3.55 3.73 23.66
N ALA A 96 -3.57 2.61 22.93
CA ALA A 96 -3.51 1.26 23.43
C ALA A 96 -2.06 0.79 23.65
N ALA A 97 -1.84 0.02 24.71
CA ALA A 97 -0.56 -0.65 24.95
C ALA A 97 -0.13 -1.49 23.74
N PRO A 98 1.17 -1.53 23.40
CA PRO A 98 1.68 -2.46 22.39
C PRO A 98 1.25 -3.88 22.74
N THR A 99 0.69 -4.61 21.78
CA THR A 99 0.52 -6.05 21.94
C THR A 99 1.91 -6.68 22.03
N GLU A 100 2.14 -7.54 23.02
CA GLU A 100 3.42 -8.24 23.20
C GLU A 100 3.81 -9.04 21.96
N THR A 101 2.81 -9.54 21.24
CA THR A 101 2.95 -10.16 19.92
C THR A 101 2.49 -9.19 18.84
N PRO A 102 3.35 -8.81 17.89
CA PRO A 102 2.91 -8.19 16.65
C PRO A 102 1.89 -9.09 15.96
N SER A 103 0.83 -8.51 15.40
CA SER A 103 -0.12 -9.26 14.57
C SER A 103 0.58 -9.65 13.27
N TYR A 104 1.27 -10.78 13.27
CA TYR A 104 1.75 -11.44 12.07
C TYR A 104 0.59 -12.13 11.36
N CYS A 105 0.73 -12.38 10.05
CA CYS A 105 -0.21 -13.22 9.33
C CYS A 105 -0.43 -14.54 10.09
N ALA A 106 -1.67 -14.94 10.30
CA ALA A 106 -1.93 -16.25 10.89
C ALA A 106 -1.52 -17.35 9.90
N ASP A 107 -1.21 -18.55 10.39
CA ASP A 107 -0.89 -19.70 9.52
C ASP A 107 -1.97 -19.96 8.46
N ALA A 108 -3.23 -19.68 8.80
CA ALA A 108 -4.36 -19.77 7.89
C ALA A 108 -4.31 -18.74 6.75
N ASP A 109 -3.76 -17.55 6.99
CA ASP A 109 -3.59 -16.52 5.96
C ASP A 109 -2.43 -16.90 5.03
N VAL A 110 -1.33 -17.39 5.60
CA VAL A 110 -0.18 -17.89 4.83
C VAL A 110 -0.57 -19.06 3.93
N LYS A 111 -1.37 -20.01 4.44
CA LYS A 111 -1.82 -21.19 3.68
C LYS A 111 -2.79 -20.85 2.55
N ARG A 112 -3.55 -19.76 2.66
CA ARG A 112 -4.52 -19.33 1.63
C ARG A 112 -3.89 -18.47 0.53
N ALA A 113 -2.72 -17.89 0.80
CA ALA A 113 -2.02 -17.06 -0.15
C ALA A 113 -1.74 -17.84 -1.44
N THR A 114 -2.08 -17.23 -2.58
CA THR A 114 -1.79 -17.76 -3.92
C THR A 114 -0.61 -17.05 -4.56
N HIS A 115 -0.21 -15.89 -4.03
CA HIS A 115 0.86 -15.05 -4.55
C HIS A 115 1.78 -14.59 -3.43
N ARG A 116 3.08 -14.50 -3.75
CA ARG A 116 4.12 -13.99 -2.86
C ARG A 116 4.92 -12.95 -3.61
N VAL A 117 5.03 -11.75 -3.05
CA VAL A 117 5.76 -10.64 -3.68
C VAL A 117 6.73 -10.00 -2.69
N SER A 118 7.98 -9.85 -3.11
CA SER A 118 8.95 -9.02 -2.40
C SER A 118 8.84 -7.59 -2.88
N LEU A 119 8.65 -6.65 -1.95
CA LEU A 119 8.54 -5.21 -2.27
C LEU A 119 9.91 -4.57 -2.50
N VAL A 120 10.94 -5.12 -1.86
CA VAL A 120 12.31 -4.61 -1.92
C VAL A 120 13.24 -5.81 -2.15
N PRO A 121 14.24 -5.70 -3.05
CA PRO A 121 15.29 -6.69 -3.13
C PRO A 121 16.14 -6.63 -1.86
N SER A 122 16.09 -7.68 -1.04
CA SER A 122 16.93 -7.83 0.14
C SER A 122 17.43 -9.27 0.29
N THR A 123 18.66 -9.42 0.75
CA THR A 123 19.26 -10.72 1.10
C THR A 123 19.21 -11.00 2.60
N TRP A 124 19.02 -9.98 3.43
CA TRP A 124 18.95 -10.11 4.89
C TRP A 124 17.53 -9.81 5.39
N ARG A 125 16.95 -10.77 6.13
CA ARG A 125 15.56 -10.74 6.61
C ARG A 125 14.56 -10.28 5.54
N PRO A 126 14.53 -10.92 4.36
CA PRO A 126 13.65 -10.49 3.27
C PRO A 126 12.18 -10.64 3.68
N SER A 127 11.43 -9.56 3.53
CA SER A 127 9.99 -9.55 3.70
C SER A 127 9.28 -9.85 2.39
N ALA A 128 8.06 -10.37 2.51
CA ALA A 128 7.18 -10.58 1.37
C ALA A 128 5.75 -10.26 1.79
N LEU A 129 4.99 -9.67 0.87
CA LEU A 129 3.54 -9.67 0.98
C LEU A 129 3.03 -11.02 0.46
N LEU A 130 2.13 -11.61 1.23
CA LEU A 130 1.38 -12.80 0.86
C LEU A 130 -0.02 -12.32 0.49
N LEU A 131 -0.47 -12.69 -0.71
CA LEU A 131 -1.72 -12.23 -1.26
C LEU A 131 -2.53 -13.41 -1.83
N THR A 132 -3.84 -13.34 -1.68
CA THR A 132 -4.81 -14.29 -2.23
C THR A 132 -5.49 -13.63 -3.42
N GLY A 133 -5.13 -14.04 -4.64
CA GLY A 133 -5.72 -13.49 -5.85
C GLY A 133 -5.98 -14.53 -6.94
N ALA A 134 -6.82 -14.14 -7.90
CA ALA A 134 -7.17 -14.95 -9.06
C ALA A 134 -7.63 -14.08 -10.24
N PRO A 135 -7.55 -14.60 -11.48
CA PRO A 135 -8.26 -14.04 -12.63
C PRO A 135 -9.76 -13.95 -12.35
N LEU A 136 -10.42 -12.88 -12.83
CA LEU A 136 -11.86 -12.70 -12.60
C LEU A 136 -12.75 -13.72 -13.32
N ASP A 137 -12.19 -14.42 -14.31
CA ASP A 137 -12.82 -15.51 -15.06
C ASP A 137 -12.38 -16.91 -14.58
N ALA A 138 -11.59 -16.99 -13.51
CA ALA A 138 -11.14 -18.28 -12.98
C ALA A 138 -12.31 -19.12 -12.43
N LYS A 139 -12.25 -20.44 -12.66
CA LYS A 139 -13.25 -21.42 -12.18
C LYS A 139 -12.97 -21.92 -10.75
N GLU A 140 -12.00 -21.33 -10.07
CA GLU A 140 -11.31 -21.79 -8.85
C GLU A 140 -11.71 -20.96 -7.59
N PRO A 141 -11.21 -21.24 -6.36
CA PRO A 141 -11.87 -20.94 -5.06
C PRO A 141 -12.30 -19.49 -4.80
N LEU A 142 -11.67 -18.50 -5.43
CA LEU A 142 -12.05 -17.08 -5.33
C LEU A 142 -13.30 -16.71 -6.14
N SER A 143 -13.98 -17.70 -6.75
CA SER A 143 -15.12 -17.51 -7.66
C SER A 143 -16.24 -16.65 -7.06
N ALA A 144 -16.55 -16.76 -5.76
CA ALA A 144 -17.59 -15.96 -5.14
C ALA A 144 -17.22 -14.46 -5.07
N VAL A 145 -15.99 -14.14 -4.65
CA VAL A 145 -15.49 -12.75 -4.58
C VAL A 145 -15.33 -12.18 -5.98
N ALA A 146 -14.73 -12.93 -6.90
CA ALA A 146 -14.59 -12.54 -8.29
C ALA A 146 -15.95 -12.26 -8.95
N THR A 147 -16.93 -13.15 -8.77
CA THR A 147 -18.30 -12.97 -9.27
C THR A 147 -18.93 -11.71 -8.70
N ARG A 148 -18.76 -11.45 -7.40
CA ARG A 148 -19.32 -10.29 -6.73
C ARG A 148 -18.71 -8.97 -7.19
N VAL A 149 -17.39 -8.94 -7.34
CA VAL A 149 -16.65 -7.80 -7.88
C VAL A 149 -17.12 -7.52 -9.31
N LYS A 150 -17.14 -8.56 -10.15
CA LYS A 150 -17.61 -8.44 -11.54
C LYS A 150 -19.04 -7.90 -11.62
N ALA A 151 -19.96 -8.48 -10.83
CA ALA A 151 -21.36 -8.03 -10.80
C ALA A 151 -21.49 -6.58 -10.34
N THR A 152 -20.66 -6.13 -9.39
CA THR A 152 -20.67 -4.74 -8.91
C THR A 152 -20.18 -3.79 -9.99
N ILE A 153 -19.06 -4.09 -10.64
CA ILE A 153 -18.55 -3.28 -11.76
C ILE A 153 -19.54 -3.25 -12.92
N ASP A 154 -20.19 -4.38 -13.25
CA ASP A 154 -21.18 -4.45 -14.33
C ASP A 154 -22.42 -3.59 -14.02
N ARG A 155 -22.91 -3.58 -12.78
CA ARG A 155 -24.00 -2.67 -12.35
C ARG A 155 -23.60 -1.21 -12.49
N MET A 156 -22.41 -0.85 -12.01
CA MET A 156 -21.87 0.50 -12.13
C MET A 156 -21.77 0.95 -13.60
N LYS A 157 -21.24 0.08 -14.48
CA LYS A 157 -21.19 0.37 -15.92
C LYS A 157 -22.56 0.54 -16.53
N ALA A 158 -23.54 -0.30 -16.16
CA ALA A 158 -24.90 -0.20 -16.65
C ALA A 158 -25.54 1.15 -16.26
N ALA A 159 -25.36 1.58 -15.00
CA ALA A 159 -25.83 2.87 -14.51
C ALA A 159 -25.25 4.05 -15.32
N LEU A 160 -23.93 4.06 -15.55
CA LEU A 160 -23.29 5.13 -16.34
C LEU A 160 -23.75 5.17 -17.80
N ARG A 161 -24.01 4.01 -18.42
CA ARG A 161 -24.49 3.94 -19.81
C ARG A 161 -25.85 4.60 -20.01
N VAL A 162 -26.74 4.50 -19.03
CA VAL A 162 -28.06 5.15 -19.07
C VAL A 162 -28.06 6.55 -18.43
N GLY A 163 -26.89 7.02 -17.96
CA GLY A 163 -26.74 8.34 -17.34
C GLY A 163 -27.25 8.44 -15.90
N ASP A 164 -27.49 7.31 -15.23
CA ASP A 164 -27.97 7.28 -13.84
C ASP A 164 -26.79 7.39 -12.87
N VAL A 165 -26.43 8.64 -12.55
CA VAL A 165 -25.30 8.97 -11.65
C VAL A 165 -25.61 8.59 -10.21
N ASP A 166 -26.88 8.63 -9.78
CA ASP A 166 -27.27 8.25 -8.43
C ASP A 166 -27.14 6.74 -8.23
N ALA A 167 -27.60 5.92 -9.18
CA ALA A 167 -27.40 4.48 -9.14
C ALA A 167 -25.91 4.11 -9.16
N PHE A 168 -25.08 4.81 -9.94
CA PHE A 168 -23.63 4.61 -9.91
C PHE A 168 -23.00 4.93 -8.55
N ALA A 169 -23.39 6.07 -7.95
CA ALA A 169 -22.86 6.51 -6.67
C ALA A 169 -23.24 5.59 -5.50
N ASN A 170 -24.32 4.81 -5.62
CA ASN A 170 -24.77 3.86 -4.59
C ASN A 170 -23.83 2.66 -4.39
N ASP A 171 -23.00 2.34 -5.39
CA ASP A 171 -21.93 1.33 -5.32
C ASP A 171 -20.58 1.94 -4.89
N MET A 172 -20.53 3.21 -4.44
CA MET A 172 -19.35 3.88 -3.88
C MET A 172 -19.47 4.09 -2.36
N THR A 173 -18.37 4.43 -1.69
CA THR A 173 -18.46 4.94 -0.31
C THR A 173 -19.33 6.20 -0.27
N PRO A 174 -20.09 6.47 0.81
CA PRO A 174 -20.98 7.63 0.89
C PRO A 174 -20.28 8.96 0.56
N GLU A 175 -19.07 9.14 1.08
CA GLU A 175 -18.24 10.31 0.81
C GLU A 175 -17.75 10.37 -0.65
N GLY A 176 -17.31 9.24 -1.21
CA GLY A 176 -16.87 9.15 -2.60
C GLY A 176 -18.01 9.42 -3.60
N GLY A 177 -19.16 8.78 -3.38
CA GLY A 177 -20.36 8.99 -4.18
C GLY A 177 -20.90 10.42 -4.07
N GLY A 178 -20.88 11.01 -2.86
CA GLY A 178 -21.25 12.42 -2.65
C GLY A 178 -20.38 13.39 -3.45
N ARG A 179 -19.06 13.23 -3.39
CA ARG A 179 -18.10 14.05 -4.17
C ARG A 179 -18.28 13.88 -5.67
N LEU A 180 -18.51 12.65 -6.13
CA LEU A 180 -18.74 12.39 -7.55
C LEU A 180 -20.00 13.11 -8.06
N LYS A 181 -21.10 13.05 -7.30
CA LYS A 181 -22.35 13.71 -7.67
C LYS A 181 -22.18 15.24 -7.77
N GLN A 182 -21.48 15.84 -6.82
CA GLN A 182 -21.14 17.26 -6.85
C GLN A 182 -20.31 17.63 -8.08
N TRP A 183 -19.31 16.81 -8.42
CA TRP A 183 -18.53 17.00 -9.64
C TRP A 183 -19.41 16.87 -10.90
N PHE A 184 -20.24 15.83 -11.02
CA PHE A 184 -21.14 15.64 -12.17
C PHE A 184 -22.16 16.76 -12.37
N ALA A 185 -22.57 17.43 -11.29
CA ALA A 185 -23.48 18.57 -11.36
C ALA A 185 -22.83 19.84 -11.95
N THR A 186 -21.50 19.97 -11.82
CA THR A 186 -20.76 21.19 -12.19
C THR A 186 -19.81 20.99 -13.38
N ALA A 187 -19.42 19.76 -13.69
CA ALA A 187 -18.48 19.45 -14.74
C ALA A 187 -19.06 19.66 -16.16
N PRO A 188 -18.26 20.17 -17.11
CA PRO A 188 -18.63 20.26 -18.51
C PRO A 188 -19.04 18.91 -19.12
N GLN A 189 -19.96 18.93 -20.10
CA GLN A 189 -20.49 17.73 -20.74
C GLN A 189 -19.39 16.81 -21.30
N ASN A 190 -18.39 17.38 -21.98
CA ASN A 190 -17.26 16.64 -22.54
C ASN A 190 -16.41 15.94 -21.46
N GLU A 191 -16.26 16.53 -20.28
CA GLU A 191 -15.55 15.88 -19.17
C GLU A 191 -16.35 14.72 -18.58
N ARG A 192 -17.68 14.91 -18.43
CA ARG A 192 -18.58 13.85 -17.97
C ARG A 192 -18.60 12.67 -18.92
N ASP A 193 -18.65 12.93 -20.22
CA ASP A 193 -18.63 11.89 -21.24
C ASP A 193 -17.27 11.17 -21.27
N ARG A 194 -16.17 11.91 -21.17
CA ARG A 194 -14.83 11.31 -21.04
C ARG A 194 -14.72 10.41 -19.82
N TYR A 195 -15.23 10.83 -18.66
CA TYR A 195 -15.25 10.01 -17.46
C TYR A 195 -16.09 8.74 -17.64
N LYS A 196 -17.31 8.88 -18.18
CA LYS A 196 -18.20 7.74 -18.45
C LYS A 196 -17.53 6.73 -19.36
N THR A 197 -17.01 7.16 -20.50
CA THR A 197 -16.30 6.29 -21.45
C THR A 197 -15.10 5.63 -20.80
N ALA A 198 -14.27 6.40 -20.09
CA ALA A 198 -13.09 5.86 -19.42
C ALA A 198 -13.43 4.75 -18.42
N PHE A 199 -14.51 4.87 -17.65
CA PHE A 199 -14.93 3.82 -16.72
C PHE A 199 -15.63 2.64 -17.42
N VAL A 200 -16.53 2.92 -18.37
CA VAL A 200 -17.30 1.89 -19.09
C VAL A 200 -16.39 0.95 -19.87
N ASP A 201 -15.33 1.48 -20.47
CA ASP A 201 -14.40 0.74 -21.31
C ASP A 201 -13.33 -0.03 -20.53
N GLN A 202 -13.20 0.19 -19.23
CA GLN A 202 -12.27 -0.58 -18.39
C GLN A 202 -12.64 -2.07 -18.40
N GLN A 203 -11.67 -2.96 -18.58
CA GLN A 203 -11.86 -4.40 -18.53
C GLN A 203 -11.22 -4.96 -17.27
N PRO A 204 -12.00 -5.27 -16.22
CA PRO A 204 -11.45 -5.88 -15.02
C PRO A 204 -11.00 -7.32 -15.35
N PHE A 205 -9.80 -7.70 -14.91
CA PHE A 205 -9.20 -8.99 -15.29
C PHE A 205 -8.64 -9.80 -14.12
N PHE A 206 -8.35 -9.17 -12.98
CA PHE A 206 -7.78 -9.88 -11.83
C PHE A 206 -8.21 -9.23 -10.51
N VAL A 207 -8.35 -10.02 -9.46
CA VAL A 207 -8.66 -9.55 -8.11
C VAL A 207 -7.71 -10.17 -7.08
N PHE A 208 -7.27 -9.36 -6.12
CA PHE A 208 -6.74 -9.83 -4.83
C PHE A 208 -7.79 -9.60 -3.74
N ASP A 209 -8.05 -10.62 -2.94
CA ASP A 209 -8.93 -10.62 -1.78
C ASP A 209 -8.11 -10.59 -0.49
N GLU A 210 -7.95 -9.38 0.06
CA GLU A 210 -7.33 -9.13 1.36
C GLU A 210 -8.34 -8.41 2.27
N SER A 211 -9.55 -8.96 2.32
CA SER A 211 -10.67 -8.44 3.10
C SER A 211 -10.21 -7.87 4.46
N PRO A 212 -10.56 -6.60 4.77
CA PRO A 212 -11.68 -5.84 4.21
C PRO A 212 -11.40 -5.10 2.89
N LEU A 213 -10.19 -5.19 2.32
CA LEU A 213 -9.81 -4.53 1.07
C LEU A 213 -9.73 -5.53 -0.10
N LEU A 214 -10.44 -5.24 -1.18
CA LEU A 214 -10.31 -5.94 -2.46
C LEU A 214 -9.57 -5.05 -3.46
N VAL A 215 -8.56 -5.59 -4.11
CA VAL A 215 -7.76 -4.87 -5.13
C VAL A 215 -8.04 -5.48 -6.49
N VAL A 216 -8.65 -4.70 -7.39
CA VAL A 216 -9.07 -5.16 -8.71
C VAL A 216 -8.22 -4.48 -9.77
N TYR A 217 -7.54 -5.28 -10.58
CA TYR A 217 -6.79 -4.79 -11.73
C TYR A 217 -7.68 -4.75 -12.97
N VAL A 218 -7.63 -3.63 -13.68
CA VAL A 218 -8.40 -3.37 -14.88
C VAL A 218 -7.49 -2.92 -16.02
N ARG A 219 -7.87 -3.22 -17.27
CA ARG A 219 -7.24 -2.67 -18.46
C ARG A 219 -8.08 -1.54 -19.02
N THR A 220 -7.49 -0.42 -19.37
CA THR A 220 -8.18 0.67 -20.08
C THR A 220 -8.40 0.32 -21.55
N ALA A 221 -9.14 1.16 -22.28
CA ALA A 221 -9.26 1.05 -23.74
C ALA A 221 -7.89 1.09 -24.44
N GLN A 222 -6.93 1.83 -23.89
CA GLN A 222 -5.55 1.92 -24.38
C GLN A 222 -4.67 0.73 -23.95
N ARG A 223 -5.24 -0.26 -23.25
CA ARG A 223 -4.55 -1.42 -22.65
C ARG A 223 -3.63 -1.11 -21.48
N ASP A 224 -3.67 0.12 -20.96
CA ASP A 224 -2.98 0.48 -19.72
C ASP A 224 -3.60 -0.25 -18.54
N VAL A 225 -2.77 -0.58 -17.54
CA VAL A 225 -3.23 -1.19 -16.31
C VAL A 225 -3.64 -0.10 -15.32
N GLN A 226 -4.79 -0.27 -14.68
CA GLN A 226 -5.27 0.56 -13.57
C GLN A 226 -5.76 -0.33 -12.43
N VAL A 227 -5.96 0.28 -11.25
CA VAL A 227 -6.37 -0.40 -10.03
C VAL A 227 -7.63 0.24 -9.46
N LEU A 228 -8.61 -0.59 -9.13
CA LEU A 228 -9.82 -0.23 -8.38
C LEU A 228 -9.79 -0.89 -7.01
N TYR A 229 -10.12 -0.14 -5.97
CA TYR A 229 -10.21 -0.64 -4.60
C TYR A 229 -11.67 -0.74 -4.17
N PHE A 230 -12.06 -1.89 -3.63
CA PHE A 230 -13.37 -2.07 -3.00
C PHE A 230 -13.21 -2.41 -1.54
N THR A 231 -14.09 -1.88 -0.69
CA THR A 231 -14.22 -2.30 0.70
C THR A 231 -15.54 -3.00 0.93
N VAL A 232 -15.57 -3.89 1.92
CA VAL A 232 -16.77 -4.62 2.31
C VAL A 232 -17.52 -3.81 3.38
N ALA A 233 -18.70 -3.32 3.03
CA ALA A 233 -19.59 -2.63 3.97
C ALA A 233 -20.23 -3.62 4.98
N PRO A 234 -20.74 -3.13 6.13
CA PRO A 234 -21.36 -3.97 7.16
C PRO A 234 -22.53 -4.82 6.63
N ASP A 235 -23.28 -4.29 5.66
CA ASP A 235 -24.40 -4.97 5.00
C ASP A 235 -23.97 -6.02 3.98
N LYS A 236 -22.66 -6.27 3.85
CA LYS A 236 -22.16 -7.14 2.79
C LYS A 236 -21.46 -6.33 1.71
N ARG A 237 -22.08 -5.25 1.24
CA ARG A 237 -21.92 -4.73 -0.13
C ARG A 237 -20.49 -4.30 -0.40
N LEU A 238 -20.07 -4.44 -1.66
CA LEU A 238 -18.78 -3.91 -2.10
C LEU A 238 -18.97 -2.44 -2.43
N LEU A 239 -18.19 -1.58 -1.79
CA LEU A 239 -18.19 -0.15 -2.05
C LEU A 239 -16.88 0.24 -2.71
N TRP A 240 -16.96 0.88 -3.87
CA TRP A 240 -15.79 1.43 -4.53
C TRP A 240 -15.24 2.60 -3.70
N THR A 241 -13.95 2.51 -3.34
CA THR A 241 -13.30 3.44 -2.42
C THR A 241 -12.04 4.08 -3.00
N ASN A 242 -11.87 4.13 -4.33
CA ASN A 242 -10.69 4.79 -4.90
C ASN A 242 -10.58 6.23 -4.39
N ALA A 243 -9.56 6.48 -3.58
CA ALA A 243 -9.18 7.82 -3.19
C ALA A 243 -8.62 8.55 -4.42
N SER A 244 -8.98 9.82 -4.57
CA SER A 244 -8.33 10.76 -5.49
C SER A 244 -6.86 11.00 -5.16
N HIS A 245 -6.39 10.52 -4.01
CA HIS A 245 -5.01 10.66 -3.55
C HIS A 245 -4.32 9.31 -3.62
N LEU A 246 -3.22 9.25 -4.37
CA LEU A 246 -2.26 8.16 -4.26
C LEU A 246 -1.56 8.32 -2.91
N THR A 247 -1.90 7.46 -1.96
CA THR A 247 -1.04 7.24 -0.81
C THR A 247 0.23 6.56 -1.28
N THR A 248 1.30 6.65 -0.49
CA THR A 248 2.51 5.87 -0.79
C THR A 248 2.25 4.37 -0.84
N SER A 249 1.37 3.86 0.02
CA SER A 249 1.02 2.44 0.02
C SER A 249 0.34 2.04 -1.30
N ASP A 250 -0.30 2.97 -2.01
CA ASP A 250 -0.85 2.73 -3.36
C ASP A 250 0.23 2.48 -4.42
N GLU A 251 1.47 2.94 -4.21
CA GLU A 251 2.58 2.69 -5.14
C GLU A 251 2.84 1.19 -5.28
N VAL A 252 2.61 0.40 -4.22
CA VAL A 252 2.76 -1.07 -4.24
C VAL A 252 1.88 -1.70 -5.34
N PHE A 253 0.64 -1.24 -5.46
CA PHE A 253 -0.34 -1.79 -6.41
C PHE A 253 -0.30 -1.08 -7.77
N LYS A 254 0.05 0.20 -7.81
CA LYS A 254 -0.06 1.04 -9.02
C LYS A 254 1.26 1.29 -9.76
N GLN A 255 2.40 1.04 -9.13
CA GLN A 255 3.72 1.31 -9.71
C GLN A 255 4.80 0.27 -9.37
N GLY A 256 4.56 -0.58 -8.37
CA GLY A 256 5.53 -1.54 -7.86
C GLY A 256 5.52 -2.91 -8.55
N PRO A 257 6.11 -3.94 -7.91
CA PRO A 257 6.22 -5.28 -8.47
C PRO A 257 4.88 -5.91 -8.87
N LEU A 258 3.79 -5.60 -8.16
CA LEU A 258 2.45 -6.07 -8.53
C LEU A 258 1.96 -5.42 -9.83
N PHE A 259 2.17 -4.12 -10.01
CA PHE A 259 1.84 -3.43 -11.25
C PHE A 259 2.61 -3.99 -12.45
N ALA A 260 3.92 -4.22 -12.27
CA ALA A 260 4.76 -4.85 -13.29
C ALA A 260 4.25 -6.27 -13.64
N ALA A 261 3.90 -7.07 -12.64
CA ALA A 261 3.38 -8.41 -12.84
C ALA A 261 2.00 -8.42 -13.54
N ALA A 262 1.15 -7.42 -13.27
CA ALA A 262 -0.13 -7.22 -13.94
C ALA A 262 0.01 -6.92 -15.44
N GLY A 263 1.07 -6.21 -15.81
CA GLY A 263 1.38 -5.85 -17.20
C GLY A 263 1.95 -6.99 -18.06
N SER A 264 2.31 -8.13 -17.46
CA SER A 264 2.89 -9.26 -18.19
C SER A 264 1.87 -10.02 -19.06
N THR A 265 2.37 -10.84 -20.00
CA THR A 265 1.55 -11.67 -20.90
C THR A 265 0.62 -12.64 -20.14
N LYS A 266 1.10 -13.15 -18.99
CA LYS A 266 0.32 -13.96 -18.06
C LYS A 266 0.29 -13.24 -16.72
N PRO A 267 -0.70 -12.37 -16.47
CA PRO A 267 -0.71 -11.53 -15.28
C PRO A 267 -0.45 -12.30 -13.99
N PHE A 268 0.45 -11.78 -13.17
CA PHE A 268 0.81 -12.31 -11.85
C PHE A 268 1.45 -13.70 -11.80
N SER A 269 1.65 -14.39 -12.94
CA SER A 269 2.22 -15.74 -12.93
C SER A 269 3.65 -15.80 -12.37
N SER A 270 4.41 -14.71 -12.47
CA SER A 270 5.75 -14.60 -11.89
C SER A 270 5.76 -14.50 -10.37
N LEU A 271 4.62 -14.19 -9.76
CA LEU A 271 4.44 -14.03 -8.31
C LEU A 271 3.62 -15.17 -7.69
N ALA A 272 3.10 -16.08 -8.51
CA ALA A 272 2.32 -17.21 -8.05
C ALA A 272 3.18 -18.13 -7.17
N ILE A 273 2.64 -18.52 -6.02
CA ILE A 273 3.23 -19.54 -5.15
C ILE A 273 3.07 -20.89 -5.85
N LYS A 274 4.17 -21.64 -5.97
CA LYS A 274 4.20 -22.97 -6.57
C LYS A 274 3.98 -24.04 -5.52
#